data_AF-A0A8R2LUS1-F1
#
_entry.id   AF-A0A8R2LUS1-F1
#
_cell.length_a   1.000
_cell.length_b   1.000
_cell.length_c   1.000
_cell.angle_alpha   90.00
_cell.angle_beta   90.00
_cell.angle_gamma   90.00
#
_symmetry.space_group_name_H-M   'P 1'
#
loop_
_entity.id
_entity.type
_entity.pdbx_description
1 polymer ?
#
loop_
_entity_poly.entity_id
_entity_poly.type
_entity_poly.pdbx_seq_one_letter_code
_entity_poly.pdbx_strand_id
1 'polypeptide(L)'
;MKNIKTVVGNFDANLISTRCAAFESLLDLMSNDSRLRDCPAAITFFQDVELSEAKRLINEGKFDQALSILETSFKLLNKVYTDRSRVVLCALCRIVACAGASDGTLAGPVERWAQLALRRYEAVSDSDLLLIYIPLLHTCINIWETLGRDKSKLVEELNDLRKRGMKVDSVPTLMEAVDTLDTM
;
A
#
# COMPACT_ATOMS: atom_id res chain seq x y z
N MET A 1 23.51 32.04 -19.74
CA MET A 1 22.41 32.57 -18.89
C MET A 1 21.02 32.21 -19.45
N LYS A 2 20.84 31.00 -20.00
CA LYS A 2 19.52 30.45 -20.38
C LYS A 2 18.98 29.68 -19.17
N ASN A 3 17.68 29.83 -18.91
CA ASN A 3 16.79 28.93 -18.16
C ASN A 3 16.57 29.07 -16.64
N ILE A 4 16.94 30.16 -15.96
CA ILE A 4 16.39 30.38 -14.59
C ILE A 4 14.90 30.77 -14.65
N LYS A 5 14.48 31.57 -15.64
CA LYS A 5 13.06 31.97 -15.81
C LYS A 5 12.13 30.78 -16.08
N THR A 6 12.60 29.76 -16.80
CA THR A 6 11.82 28.55 -17.10
C THR A 6 11.69 27.62 -15.89
N VAL A 7 12.67 27.64 -14.99
CA VAL A 7 12.63 26.87 -13.73
C VAL A 7 11.77 27.61 -12.70
N VAL A 8 12.01 28.90 -12.44
CA VAL A 8 11.26 29.69 -11.46
C VAL A 8 9.81 29.93 -11.89
N GLY A 9 9.54 30.00 -13.21
CA GLY A 9 8.17 30.11 -13.74
C GLY A 9 7.29 28.89 -13.44
N ASN A 10 7.88 27.69 -13.26
CA ASN A 10 7.13 26.51 -12.79
C ASN A 10 6.81 26.55 -11.29
N PHE A 11 7.46 27.43 -10.54
CA PHE A 11 7.23 27.67 -9.12
C PHE A 11 6.39 28.92 -8.84
N ASP A 12 5.79 29.52 -9.88
CA ASP A 12 4.80 30.58 -9.71
C ASP A 12 3.60 30.03 -8.93
N ALA A 13 3.20 30.74 -7.87
CA ALA A 13 2.15 30.27 -6.97
C ALA A 13 0.80 30.07 -7.67
N ASN A 14 0.48 30.93 -8.67
CA ASN A 14 -0.77 30.79 -9.43
C ASN A 14 -0.71 29.59 -10.35
N LEU A 15 0.44 29.34 -10.99
CA LEU A 15 0.63 28.16 -11.83
C LEU A 15 0.58 26.86 -11.01
N ILE A 16 1.22 26.82 -9.84
CA ILE A 16 1.13 25.68 -8.92
C ILE A 16 -0.32 25.45 -8.52
N SER A 17 -1.01 26.50 -8.06
CA SER A 17 -2.42 26.42 -7.65
C SER A 17 -3.32 25.90 -8.77
N THR A 18 -3.13 26.39 -9.99
CA THR A 18 -3.89 25.95 -11.18
C THR A 18 -3.64 24.48 -11.49
N ARG A 19 -2.38 24.01 -11.39
CA ARG A 19 -2.04 22.59 -11.60
C ARG A 19 -2.61 21.70 -10.51
N CYS A 20 -2.58 22.13 -9.24
CA CYS A 20 -3.21 21.41 -8.15
C CYS A 20 -4.72 21.27 -8.36
N ALA A 21 -5.42 22.36 -8.69
CA ALA A 21 -6.86 22.34 -8.95
C ALA A 21 -7.22 21.46 -10.17
N ALA A 22 -6.43 21.51 -11.23
CA ALA A 22 -6.61 20.64 -12.39
C ALA A 22 -6.39 19.16 -12.03
N PHE A 23 -5.40 18.86 -11.21
CA PHE A 23 -5.15 17.50 -10.74
C PHE A 23 -6.27 16.99 -9.83
N GLU A 24 -6.75 17.81 -8.89
CA GLU A 24 -7.91 17.46 -8.06
C GLU A 24 -9.16 17.17 -8.91
N SER A 25 -9.40 17.98 -9.94
CA SER A 25 -10.49 17.75 -10.90
C SER A 25 -10.32 16.44 -11.67
N LEU A 26 -9.09 16.08 -12.04
CA LEU A 26 -8.80 14.79 -12.66
C LEU A 26 -9.09 13.62 -11.69
N LEU A 27 -8.66 13.73 -10.43
CA LEU A 27 -8.91 12.69 -9.43
C LEU A 27 -10.41 12.50 -9.17
N ASP A 28 -11.18 13.59 -9.14
CA ASP A 28 -12.64 13.53 -9.01
C ASP A 28 -13.30 12.87 -10.23
N LEU A 29 -12.86 13.22 -11.44
CA LEU A 29 -13.35 12.56 -12.65
C LEU A 29 -13.07 11.05 -12.62
N MET A 30 -11.87 10.66 -12.19
CA MET A 30 -11.49 9.26 -12.07
C MET A 30 -12.24 8.54 -10.96
N SER A 31 -12.48 9.15 -9.81
CA SER A 31 -13.23 8.52 -8.72
C SER A 31 -14.69 8.23 -9.11
N ASN A 32 -15.23 8.97 -10.08
CA ASN A 32 -16.60 8.83 -10.58
C ASN A 32 -16.73 7.94 -11.84
N ASP A 33 -15.66 7.66 -12.60
CA ASP A 33 -15.71 6.81 -13.80
C ASP A 33 -14.73 5.63 -13.71
N SER A 34 -15.25 4.41 -13.52
CA SER A 34 -14.41 3.21 -13.44
C SER A 34 -13.60 2.94 -14.70
N ARG A 35 -14.11 3.31 -15.88
CA ARG A 35 -13.40 3.06 -17.16
C ARG A 35 -12.13 3.90 -17.24
N LEU A 36 -12.14 5.09 -16.65
CA LEU A 36 -10.95 5.94 -16.57
C LEU A 36 -9.94 5.39 -15.57
N ARG A 37 -10.39 4.83 -14.44
CA ARG A 37 -9.51 4.18 -13.46
C ARG A 37 -8.83 2.95 -14.02
N ASP A 38 -9.61 2.12 -14.72
CA ASP A 38 -9.18 0.81 -15.20
C ASP A 38 -8.45 0.91 -16.56
N CYS A 39 -8.35 2.10 -17.15
CA CYS A 39 -7.63 2.25 -18.41
C CYS A 39 -6.11 2.09 -18.20
N PRO A 40 -5.38 1.47 -19.15
CA PRO A 40 -3.96 1.21 -18.99
C PRO A 40 -3.13 2.47 -18.71
N ALA A 41 -3.48 3.59 -19.34
CA ALA A 41 -2.78 4.85 -19.13
C ALA A 41 -2.90 5.36 -17.69
N ALA A 42 -4.06 5.21 -17.05
CA ALA A 42 -4.26 5.57 -15.66
C ALA A 42 -3.50 4.62 -14.72
N ILE A 43 -3.58 3.30 -14.96
CA ILE A 43 -2.87 2.32 -14.15
C ILE A 43 -1.36 2.59 -14.19
N THR A 44 -0.79 2.78 -15.38
CA THR A 44 0.64 3.09 -15.51
C THR A 44 1.03 4.41 -14.86
N PHE A 45 0.19 5.44 -14.97
CA PHE A 45 0.48 6.75 -14.39
C PHE A 45 0.38 6.78 -12.86
N PHE A 46 -0.55 6.01 -12.26
CA PHE A 46 -0.85 6.09 -10.83
C PHE A 46 -0.26 4.94 -9.99
N GLN A 47 0.22 3.86 -10.62
CA GLN A 47 0.60 2.63 -9.92
C GLN A 47 1.95 2.07 -10.40
N ASP A 48 2.10 1.80 -11.70
CA ASP A 48 3.21 0.95 -12.19
C ASP A 48 4.59 1.57 -11.94
N VAL A 49 4.74 2.87 -12.15
CA VAL A 49 6.02 3.58 -12.02
C VAL A 49 6.47 3.60 -10.57
N GLU A 50 5.60 4.03 -9.67
CA GLU A 50 5.86 4.12 -8.24
C GLU A 50 6.10 2.74 -7.63
N LEU A 51 5.30 1.74 -8.02
CA LEU A 51 5.45 0.38 -7.51
C LEU A 51 6.78 -0.24 -7.96
N SER A 52 7.15 -0.07 -9.22
CA SER A 52 8.42 -0.58 -9.76
C SER A 52 9.62 0.02 -9.02
N GLU A 53 9.58 1.33 -8.76
CA GLU A 53 10.63 2.01 -8.03
C GLU A 53 10.69 1.59 -6.56
N ALA A 54 9.54 1.46 -5.89
CA ALA A 54 9.49 0.98 -4.51
C ALA A 54 10.08 -0.45 -4.39
N LYS A 55 9.74 -1.35 -5.31
CA LYS A 55 10.31 -2.71 -5.36
C LYS A 55 11.83 -2.69 -5.55
N ARG A 56 12.33 -1.85 -6.47
CA ARG A 56 13.78 -1.67 -6.67
C ARG A 56 14.46 -1.20 -5.39
N LEU A 57 13.90 -0.20 -4.70
CA LEU A 57 14.46 0.32 -3.46
C LEU A 57 14.45 -0.71 -2.32
N ILE A 58 13.39 -1.53 -2.20
CA ILE A 58 13.33 -2.65 -1.23
C ILE A 58 14.47 -3.64 -1.51
N ASN A 59 14.67 -4.02 -2.78
CA ASN A 59 15.74 -4.94 -3.18
C ASN A 59 17.15 -4.38 -2.92
N GLU A 60 17.29 -3.05 -2.91
CA GLU A 60 18.54 -2.35 -2.55
C GLU A 60 18.69 -2.10 -1.04
N GLY A 61 17.74 -2.54 -0.21
CA GLY A 61 17.74 -2.29 1.23
C GLY A 61 17.44 -0.85 1.63
N LYS A 62 16.94 -0.02 0.71
CA LYS A 62 16.59 1.40 0.93
C LYS A 62 15.15 1.55 1.43
N PHE A 63 14.85 0.91 2.56
CA PHE A 63 13.48 0.75 3.05
C PHE A 63 12.77 2.06 3.36
N ASP A 64 13.43 3.06 3.94
CA ASP A 64 12.82 4.38 4.22
C ASP A 64 12.35 5.09 2.93
N GLN A 65 13.14 4.99 1.86
CA GLN A 65 12.80 5.60 0.57
C GLN A 65 11.63 4.85 -0.08
N ALA A 66 11.66 3.51 -0.04
CA ALA A 66 10.56 2.69 -0.52
C ALA A 66 9.26 2.99 0.23
N LEU A 67 9.31 3.07 1.56
CA LEU A 67 8.16 3.40 2.40
C LEU A 67 7.55 4.75 2.01
N SER A 68 8.37 5.78 1.76
CA SER A 68 7.89 7.11 1.35
C SER A 68 7.10 7.07 0.03
N ILE A 69 7.58 6.30 -0.96
CA ILE A 69 6.90 6.13 -2.25
C ILE A 69 5.59 5.35 -2.06
N LEU A 70 5.62 4.26 -1.30
CA LEU A 70 4.44 3.43 -1.04
C LEU A 70 3.35 4.21 -0.29
N GLU A 71 3.71 5.01 0.72
CA GLU A 71 2.75 5.85 1.44
C GLU A 71 2.10 6.89 0.51
N THR A 72 2.88 7.52 -0.36
CA THR A 72 2.39 8.54 -1.30
C THR A 72 1.42 7.91 -2.30
N SER A 73 1.81 6.75 -2.85
CA SER A 73 0.98 5.98 -3.77
C SER A 73 -0.34 5.55 -3.12
N PHE A 74 -0.30 4.99 -1.90
CA PHE A 74 -1.50 4.63 -1.16
C PHE A 74 -2.43 5.83 -0.94
N LYS A 75 -1.91 6.98 -0.49
CA LYS A 75 -2.73 8.18 -0.25
C LYS A 75 -3.43 8.65 -1.53
N LEU A 76 -2.76 8.54 -2.68
CA LEU A 76 -3.32 8.89 -3.97
C LEU A 76 -4.40 7.90 -4.40
N LEU A 77 -4.11 6.60 -4.34
CA LEU A 77 -5.07 5.55 -4.69
C LEU A 77 -6.31 5.57 -3.79
N ASN A 78 -6.15 5.87 -2.49
CA ASN A 78 -7.28 5.98 -1.57
C ASN A 78 -8.17 7.21 -1.82
N LYS A 79 -7.75 8.17 -2.65
CA LYS A 79 -8.62 9.26 -3.11
C LYS A 79 -9.45 8.87 -4.33
N VAL A 80 -8.96 7.92 -5.14
CA VAL A 80 -9.53 7.54 -6.44
C VAL A 80 -10.41 6.31 -6.31
N TYR A 81 -10.05 5.39 -5.43
CA TYR A 81 -10.75 4.12 -5.22
C TYR A 81 -11.35 4.06 -3.82
N THR A 82 -12.31 3.17 -3.63
CA THR A 82 -12.90 2.92 -2.31
C THR A 82 -11.88 2.28 -1.37
N ASP A 83 -12.04 2.53 -0.07
CA ASP A 83 -11.17 2.03 1.01
C ASP A 83 -10.92 0.51 1.00
N ARG A 84 -11.86 -0.26 0.43
CA ARG A 84 -11.80 -1.73 0.36
C ARG A 84 -11.61 -2.27 -1.05
N SER A 85 -11.37 -1.41 -2.04
CA SER A 85 -10.99 -1.86 -3.37
C SER A 85 -9.70 -2.68 -3.31
N ARG A 86 -9.57 -3.67 -4.22
CA ARG A 86 -8.36 -4.49 -4.32
C ARG A 86 -7.09 -3.66 -4.44
N VAL A 87 -7.12 -2.63 -5.30
CA VAL A 87 -6.01 -1.69 -5.51
C VAL A 87 -5.55 -1.03 -4.20
N VAL A 88 -6.49 -0.50 -3.40
CA VAL A 88 -6.18 0.20 -2.15
C VAL A 88 -5.67 -0.76 -1.08
N LEU A 89 -6.29 -1.93 -0.93
CA LEU A 89 -5.86 -2.92 0.05
C LEU A 89 -4.48 -3.48 -0.29
N CYS A 90 -4.18 -3.74 -1.57
CA CYS A 90 -2.87 -4.18 -2.01
C CYS A 90 -1.80 -3.12 -1.76
N ALA A 91 -2.08 -1.85 -2.08
CA ALA A 91 -1.18 -0.73 -1.78
C ALA A 91 -0.90 -0.60 -0.28
N LEU A 92 -1.92 -0.76 0.56
CA LEU A 92 -1.78 -0.72 2.02
C LEU A 92 -0.97 -1.91 2.55
N CYS A 93 -1.23 -3.12 2.05
CA CYS A 93 -0.46 -4.31 2.42
C CYS A 93 1.00 -4.21 1.98
N ARG A 94 1.32 -3.55 0.86
CA ARG A 94 2.72 -3.30 0.44
C ARG A 94 3.47 -2.40 1.41
N ILE A 95 2.83 -1.37 1.95
CA ILE A 95 3.40 -0.54 3.02
C ILE A 95 3.79 -1.43 4.20
N VAL A 96 2.86 -2.28 4.68
CA VAL A 96 3.10 -3.19 5.80
C VAL A 96 4.18 -4.23 5.46
N ALA A 97 4.19 -4.76 4.24
CA ALA A 97 5.18 -5.73 3.78
C ALA A 97 6.59 -5.15 3.71
N CYS A 98 6.72 -3.84 3.42
CA CYS A 98 8.01 -3.15 3.48
C CYS A 98 8.64 -3.24 4.87
N ALA A 99 7.84 -3.26 5.94
CA ALA A 99 8.32 -3.49 7.30
C ALA A 99 8.86 -4.91 7.52
N GLY A 100 8.15 -5.90 6.96
CA GLY A 100 8.56 -7.30 7.03
C GLY A 100 9.90 -7.56 6.32
N ALA A 101 10.18 -6.82 5.24
CA ALA A 101 11.44 -6.91 4.52
C ALA A 101 12.60 -6.15 5.19
N SER A 102 12.31 -5.23 6.12
CA SER A 102 13.30 -4.32 6.70
C SER A 102 13.93 -4.82 8.01
N ASP A 103 13.79 -6.11 8.34
CA ASP A 103 14.25 -6.71 9.61
C ASP A 103 13.84 -5.90 10.86
N GLY A 104 12.62 -5.39 10.87
CA GLY A 104 12.05 -4.64 12.01
C GLY A 104 12.44 -3.17 12.10
N THR A 105 13.38 -2.66 11.28
CA THR A 105 13.80 -1.24 11.32
C THR A 105 12.64 -0.26 11.09
N LEU A 106 11.67 -0.63 10.25
CA LEU A 106 10.48 0.17 9.99
C LEU A 106 9.30 -0.11 10.94
N ALA A 107 9.38 -1.06 11.88
CA ALA A 107 8.22 -1.50 12.67
C ALA A 107 7.42 -0.33 13.29
N GLY A 108 8.10 0.68 13.84
CA GLY A 108 7.48 1.88 14.41
C GLY A 108 6.79 2.74 13.34
N PRO A 109 7.51 3.23 12.32
CA PRO A 109 6.92 3.98 11.21
C PRO A 109 5.68 3.34 10.57
N VAL A 110 5.61 2.00 10.52
CA VAL A 110 4.52 1.28 9.83
C VAL A 110 3.36 0.87 10.74
N GLU A 111 3.47 1.03 12.06
CA GLU A 111 2.46 0.59 13.05
C GLU A 111 1.05 1.08 12.70
N ARG A 112 0.91 2.37 12.36
CA ARG A 112 -0.39 2.97 12.00
C ARG A 112 -1.03 2.33 10.76
N TRP A 113 -0.21 1.92 9.80
CA TRP A 113 -0.68 1.32 8.55
C TRP A 113 -1.06 -0.14 8.75
N ALA A 114 -0.31 -0.86 9.59
CA ALA A 114 -0.66 -2.21 10.01
C ALA A 114 -2.02 -2.23 10.74
N GLN A 115 -2.27 -1.29 11.65
CA GLN A 115 -3.58 -1.15 12.30
C GLN A 115 -4.71 -0.84 11.29
N LEU A 116 -4.45 0.07 10.34
CA LEU A 116 -5.43 0.40 9.31
C LEU A 116 -5.73 -0.80 8.40
N ALA A 117 -4.70 -1.58 8.04
CA ALA A 117 -4.84 -2.77 7.21
C ALA A 117 -5.73 -3.80 7.92
N LEU A 118 -5.40 -4.15 9.16
CA LEU A 118 -6.20 -5.10 9.95
C LEU A 118 -7.67 -4.68 10.03
N ARG A 119 -7.95 -3.42 10.38
CA ARG A 119 -9.32 -2.89 10.46
C ARG A 119 -10.06 -2.99 9.13
N ARG A 120 -9.39 -2.73 8.00
CA ARG A 120 -10.05 -2.79 6.68
C ARG A 120 -10.37 -4.22 6.27
N TYR A 121 -9.56 -5.19 6.69
CA TYR A 121 -9.77 -6.61 6.42
C TYR A 121 -10.92 -7.24 7.24
N GLU A 122 -11.33 -6.65 8.38
CA GLU A 122 -12.45 -7.15 9.20
C GLU A 122 -13.78 -7.30 8.41
N ALA A 123 -13.96 -6.51 7.35
CA ALA A 123 -15.17 -6.50 6.53
C ALA A 123 -14.94 -6.97 5.08
N VAL A 124 -13.79 -7.59 4.79
CA VAL A 124 -13.52 -8.14 3.45
C VAL A 124 -14.20 -9.50 3.32
N SER A 125 -14.99 -9.66 2.26
CA SER A 125 -15.64 -10.93 1.89
C SER A 125 -15.16 -11.49 0.54
N ASP A 126 -14.30 -10.75 -0.16
CA ASP A 126 -13.71 -11.16 -1.43
C ASP A 126 -12.69 -12.28 -1.21
N SER A 127 -12.87 -13.40 -1.90
CA SER A 127 -12.08 -14.62 -1.68
C SER A 127 -10.60 -14.43 -1.98
N ASP A 128 -10.28 -13.65 -3.01
CA ASP A 128 -8.91 -13.49 -3.48
C ASP A 128 -8.15 -12.55 -2.54
N LEU A 129 -8.81 -11.48 -2.08
CA LEU A 129 -8.25 -10.61 -1.06
C LEU A 129 -8.07 -11.34 0.28
N LEU A 130 -8.97 -12.27 0.65
CA LEU A 130 -8.82 -13.06 1.86
C LEU A 130 -7.55 -13.92 1.87
N LEU A 131 -6.95 -14.23 0.71
CA LEU A 131 -5.65 -14.92 0.64
C LEU A 131 -4.51 -14.10 1.24
N ILE A 132 -4.63 -12.77 1.26
CA ILE A 132 -3.63 -11.85 1.84
C ILE A 132 -3.75 -11.76 3.37
N TYR A 133 -4.91 -12.10 3.94
CA TYR A 133 -5.18 -11.86 5.35
C TYR A 133 -4.25 -12.63 6.30
N ILE A 134 -3.95 -13.89 6.01
CA ILE A 134 -3.05 -14.70 6.85
C ILE A 134 -1.60 -14.15 6.80
N PRO A 135 -1.00 -13.88 5.61
CA PRO A 135 0.28 -13.18 5.53
C PRO A 135 0.31 -11.82 6.25
N LEU A 136 -0.81 -11.07 6.21
CA LEU A 136 -0.95 -9.81 6.92
C LEU A 136 -0.90 -10.01 8.44
N LEU A 137 -1.64 -10.98 8.97
CA LEU A 137 -1.62 -11.33 10.40
C LEU A 137 -0.21 -11.67 10.87
N HIS A 138 0.52 -12.54 10.15
CA HIS A 138 1.90 -12.87 10.48
C HIS A 138 2.81 -11.64 10.51
N THR A 139 2.71 -10.78 9.50
CA THR A 139 3.53 -9.56 9.43
C THR A 139 3.22 -8.62 10.59
N CYS A 140 1.94 -8.43 10.93
CA CYS A 140 1.52 -7.61 12.07
C CYS A 140 1.96 -8.20 13.42
N ILE A 141 1.89 -9.52 13.59
CA ILE A 141 2.40 -10.22 14.79
C ILE A 141 3.88 -9.93 15.00
N ASN A 142 4.68 -10.01 13.93
CA ASN A 142 6.12 -9.70 13.98
C ASN A 142 6.37 -8.22 14.31
N ILE A 143 5.65 -7.29 13.67
CA ILE A 143 5.75 -5.85 13.99
C ILE A 143 5.42 -5.61 15.47
N TRP A 144 4.37 -6.24 16.00
CA TRP A 144 3.96 -6.05 17.39
C TRP A 144 5.00 -6.59 18.36
N GLU A 145 5.59 -7.74 18.03
CA GLU A 145 6.70 -8.30 18.80
C GLU A 145 7.92 -7.38 18.81
N THR A 146 8.33 -6.85 17.64
CA THR A 146 9.42 -5.87 17.54
C THR A 146 9.16 -4.63 18.39
N LEU A 147 7.90 -4.18 18.46
CA LEU A 147 7.50 -3.00 19.23
C LEU A 147 7.18 -3.29 20.70
N GLY A 148 7.23 -4.54 21.16
CA GLY A 148 6.82 -4.91 22.52
C GLY A 148 5.34 -4.68 22.81
N ARG A 149 4.48 -4.76 21.77
CA ARG A 149 3.02 -4.62 21.86
C ARG A 149 2.35 -5.97 22.14
N ASP A 150 1.16 -5.92 22.71
CA ASP A 150 0.35 -7.13 22.92
C ASP A 150 -0.19 -7.67 21.58
N LYS A 151 0.32 -8.85 21.19
CA LYS A 151 -0.05 -9.57 19.97
C LYS A 151 -1.09 -10.69 20.19
N SER A 152 -1.59 -10.85 21.41
CA SER A 152 -2.41 -12.01 21.81
C SER A 152 -3.65 -12.18 20.94
N LYS A 153 -4.36 -11.09 20.63
CA LYS A 153 -5.56 -11.13 19.76
C LYS A 153 -5.25 -11.58 18.33
N LEU A 154 -4.11 -11.17 17.77
CA LEU A 154 -3.72 -11.55 16.41
C LEU A 154 -3.32 -13.03 16.36
N VAL A 155 -2.64 -13.51 17.40
CA VAL A 155 -2.27 -14.92 17.54
C VAL A 155 -3.53 -15.78 17.74
N GLU A 156 -4.50 -15.32 18.53
CA GLU A 156 -5.80 -15.98 18.70
C GLU A 156 -6.56 -16.10 17.37
N GLU A 157 -6.67 -15.00 16.62
CA GLU A 157 -7.30 -14.99 15.29
C GLU A 157 -6.62 -15.98 14.33
N LEU A 158 -5.29 -15.98 14.29
CA LEU A 158 -4.52 -16.92 13.46
C LEU A 158 -4.77 -18.39 13.88
N ASN A 159 -4.88 -18.65 15.18
CA ASN A 159 -5.20 -19.98 15.71
C ASN A 159 -6.63 -20.40 15.35
N ASP A 160 -7.59 -19.48 15.36
CA ASP A 160 -8.97 -19.76 14.98
C ASP A 160 -9.11 -20.05 13.48
N LEU A 161 -8.36 -19.34 12.62
CA LEU A 161 -8.23 -19.69 11.21
C LEU A 161 -7.62 -21.08 11.03
N ARG A 162 -6.59 -21.44 11.82
CA ARG A 162 -6.02 -22.81 11.82
C ARG A 162 -7.07 -23.86 12.18
N LYS A 163 -7.86 -23.64 13.23
CA LYS A 163 -8.94 -24.55 13.67
C LYS A 163 -10.03 -24.72 12.60
N ARG A 164 -10.26 -23.68 11.78
CA ARG A 164 -11.18 -23.72 10.62
C ARG A 164 -10.60 -24.44 9.41
N GLY A 165 -9.39 -25.00 9.50
CA GLY A 165 -8.74 -25.77 8.45
C GLY A 165 -7.91 -24.94 7.46
N MET A 166 -7.69 -23.64 7.74
CA MET A 166 -6.84 -22.80 6.90
C MET A 166 -5.36 -23.14 7.12
N LYS A 167 -4.58 -23.18 6.04
CA LYS A 167 -3.13 -23.35 6.12
C LYS A 167 -2.48 -22.04 6.59
N VAL A 168 -1.95 -22.01 7.81
CA VAL A 168 -1.38 -20.79 8.39
C VAL A 168 0.14 -20.78 8.55
N ASP A 169 0.82 -21.93 8.62
CA ASP A 169 2.25 -21.97 9.02
C ASP A 169 3.25 -21.93 7.84
N SER A 170 2.80 -22.17 6.61
CA SER A 170 3.66 -22.12 5.42
C SER A 170 2.96 -21.34 4.31
N VAL A 171 2.73 -20.07 4.61
CA VAL A 171 2.16 -19.07 3.72
C VAL A 171 3.28 -18.24 3.08
N PRO A 172 3.05 -17.66 1.89
CA PRO A 172 3.96 -16.67 1.33
C PRO A 172 4.15 -15.48 2.28
N THR A 173 5.23 -14.74 2.11
CA THR A 173 5.39 -13.42 2.73
C THR A 173 4.26 -12.50 2.27
N LEU A 174 3.99 -11.42 3.03
CA LEU A 174 2.96 -10.47 2.65
C LEU A 174 3.23 -9.83 1.29
N MET A 175 4.51 -9.57 0.95
CA MET A 175 4.86 -9.02 -0.37
C MET A 175 4.55 -10.01 -1.49
N GLU A 176 4.96 -11.28 -1.34
CA GLU A 176 4.69 -12.34 -2.33
C GLU A 176 3.19 -12.59 -2.51
N ALA A 177 2.41 -12.56 -1.42
CA ALA A 177 0.96 -12.75 -1.48
C ALA A 177 0.29 -11.65 -2.31
N VAL A 178 0.67 -10.38 -2.08
CA VAL A 178 0.13 -9.24 -2.83
C VAL A 178 0.59 -9.27 -4.28
N ASP A 179 1.85 -9.60 -4.55
CA ASP A 179 2.37 -9.67 -5.91
C ASP A 179 1.76 -10.83 -6.71
N THR A 180 1.49 -11.97 -6.07
CA THR A 180 0.77 -13.09 -6.69
C THR A 180 -0.62 -12.67 -7.12
N LEU A 181 -1.34 -11.94 -6.24
CA LEU A 181 -2.67 -11.46 -6.54
C LEU A 181 -2.65 -10.58 -7.79
N ASP A 182 -1.72 -9.65 -7.96
CA ASP A 182 -1.68 -8.77 -9.16
C ASP A 182 -1.37 -9.51 -10.48
N THR A 183 -0.93 -10.77 -10.41
CA THR A 183 -0.70 -11.61 -11.60
C THR A 183 -1.86 -12.54 -11.94
N MET A 184 -2.90 -12.59 -11.09
CA MET A 184 -4.15 -13.34 -11.29
C MET A 184 -5.21 -12.46 -11.94
#